data_AF-A0A367FEV0-F1
#
_entry.id   AF-A0A367FEV0-F1
#
_cell.length_a   1.000
_cell.length_b   1.000
_cell.length_c   1.000
_cell.angle_alpha   90.00
_cell.angle_beta   90.00
_cell.angle_gamma   90.00
#
_symmetry.space_group_name_H-M   'P 1'
#
loop_
_entity.id
_entity.type
_entity.pdbx_description
1 polymer ?
#
loop_
_entity_poly.entity_id
_entity_poly.type
_entity_poly.pdbx_seq_one_letter_code
_entity_poly.pdbx_strand_id
1 'polypeptide(L)'
;MATQIQKILIDDLDGGEANQTVSFAIDGSAYEIDLSDDNAKKLREALSSFVSGARKAEGAPARGRKRGGGQRPSREKSSEIRAWAKAHGISVSERGRIASSVVEQYEAAH
;
A
#
# COMPACT_ATOMS: atom_id res chain seq x y z
N MET A 1 -27.55 -23.45 -16.34
CA MET A 1 -26.12 -23.53 -16.73
C MET A 1 -25.31 -22.79 -15.67
N ALA A 2 -24.16 -23.32 -15.24
CA ALA A 2 -23.32 -22.69 -14.21
C ALA A 2 -21.86 -22.63 -14.67
N THR A 3 -21.18 -21.53 -14.35
CA THR A 3 -19.78 -21.27 -14.74
C THR A 3 -18.95 -20.97 -13.48
N GLN A 4 -17.77 -21.58 -13.39
CA GLN A 4 -16.77 -21.29 -12.37
C GLN A 4 -15.56 -20.63 -13.02
N ILE A 5 -15.13 -19.48 -12.49
CA ILE A 5 -13.92 -18.75 -12.91
C ILE A 5 -12.92 -18.84 -11.76
N GLN A 6 -11.73 -19.38 -12.02
CA GLN A 6 -10.63 -19.44 -11.06
C GLN A 6 -9.54 -18.46 -11.47
N LYS A 7 -9.04 -17.68 -10.50
CA LYS A 7 -7.88 -16.80 -10.67
C LYS A 7 -6.71 -17.42 -9.90
N ILE A 8 -5.60 -17.64 -10.58
CA ILE A 8 -4.38 -18.23 -10.03
C ILE A 8 -3.25 -17.21 -10.23
N LEU A 9 -2.38 -17.08 -9.24
CA LEU A 9 -1.14 -16.31 -9.34
C LEU A 9 -0.06 -17.24 -9.89
N ILE A 10 0.66 -16.80 -10.92
CA ILE A 10 1.64 -17.63 -11.62
C ILE A 10 3.04 -17.09 -11.34
N ASP A 11 4.00 -17.98 -11.10
CA ASP A 11 5.40 -17.64 -10.89
C ASP A 11 6.02 -17.17 -12.22
N ASP A 12 6.56 -15.95 -12.21
CA ASP A 12 7.11 -15.30 -13.40
C ASP A 12 8.40 -15.96 -13.92
N LEU A 13 9.08 -16.81 -13.13
CA LEU A 13 10.33 -17.45 -13.53
C LEU A 13 10.13 -18.82 -14.17
N ASP A 14 9.22 -19.63 -13.64
CA ASP A 14 9.03 -21.02 -14.07
C ASP A 14 7.61 -21.36 -14.53
N GLY A 15 6.65 -20.43 -14.40
CA GLY A 15 5.26 -20.62 -14.80
C GLY A 15 4.45 -21.51 -13.84
N GLY A 16 4.99 -21.84 -12.67
CA GLY A 16 4.30 -22.57 -11.61
C GLY A 16 3.31 -21.70 -10.81
N GLU A 17 2.81 -22.22 -9.69
CA GLU A 17 1.96 -21.44 -8.78
C GLU A 17 2.82 -20.47 -7.94
N ALA A 18 2.46 -19.19 -7.95
CA ALA A 18 3.06 -18.18 -7.09
C ALA A 18 2.26 -17.95 -5.82
N ASN A 19 2.97 -17.68 -4.72
CA ASN A 19 2.38 -17.45 -3.41
C ASN A 19 2.48 -15.98 -2.97
N GLN A 20 3.37 -15.20 -3.58
CA GLN A 20 3.63 -13.83 -3.16
C GLN A 20 4.26 -12.97 -4.27
N THR A 21 3.93 -11.68 -4.25
CA THR A 21 4.64 -10.66 -5.03
C THR A 21 5.82 -10.12 -4.20
N VAL A 22 7.02 -10.11 -4.78
CA VAL A 22 8.22 -9.54 -4.15
C VAL A 22 8.63 -8.26 -4.87
N SER A 23 8.68 -7.14 -4.14
CA SER A 23 9.21 -5.88 -4.65
C SER A 23 10.72 -5.77 -4.37
N PHE A 24 11.49 -5.35 -5.37
CA PHE A 24 12.92 -5.07 -5.24
C PHE A 24 13.32 -3.88 -6.12
N ALA A 25 14.55 -3.38 -5.97
CA ALA A 25 15.05 -2.27 -6.77
C ALA A 25 16.54 -2.44 -7.08
N ILE A 26 16.92 -2.04 -8.30
CA ILE A 26 18.31 -1.97 -8.76
C ILE A 26 18.47 -0.71 -9.59
N ASP A 27 19.56 0.03 -9.36
CA ASP A 27 19.88 1.28 -10.07
C ASP A 27 18.73 2.32 -10.10
N GLY A 28 17.99 2.41 -9.00
CA GLY A 28 16.87 3.35 -8.86
C GLY A 28 15.58 2.93 -9.55
N SER A 29 15.58 1.82 -10.30
CA SER A 29 14.39 1.24 -10.91
C SER A 29 13.74 0.24 -9.96
N ALA A 30 12.43 0.38 -9.75
CA ALA A 30 11.65 -0.52 -8.90
C ALA A 30 10.97 -1.61 -9.75
N TYR A 31 11.00 -2.84 -9.24
CA TYR A 31 10.46 -4.03 -9.89
C TYR A 31 9.56 -4.79 -8.92
N GLU A 32 8.60 -5.50 -9.48
CA GLU A 32 7.76 -6.48 -8.79
C GLU A 32 7.81 -7.79 -9.57
N ILE A 33 7.78 -8.90 -8.86
CA ILE A 33 7.79 -10.24 -9.44
C ILE A 33 6.93 -11.18 -8.60
N ASP A 34 6.06 -11.95 -9.24
CA ASP A 34 5.22 -12.96 -8.60
C ASP A 34 6.01 -14.27 -8.53
N LEU A 35 6.16 -14.81 -7.31
CA LEU A 35 7.03 -15.96 -7.04
C LEU A 35 6.37 -16.97 -6.10
N SER A 36 6.71 -18.24 -6.30
CA SER A 36 6.60 -19.32 -5.32
C SER A 36 7.46 -19.02 -4.09
N ASP A 37 7.19 -19.69 -2.97
CA ASP A 37 7.96 -19.47 -1.74
C ASP A 37 9.44 -19.82 -1.90
N ASP A 38 9.75 -20.86 -2.66
CA ASP A 38 11.12 -21.29 -2.94
C ASP A 38 11.86 -20.26 -3.80
N ASN A 39 11.24 -19.76 -4.87
CA ASN A 39 11.88 -18.74 -5.71
C ASN A 39 12.00 -17.40 -4.98
N ALA A 40 11.00 -17.02 -4.18
CA ALA A 40 11.09 -15.83 -3.33
C ALA A 40 12.20 -15.95 -2.28
N LYS A 41 12.45 -17.16 -1.75
CA LYS A 41 13.58 -17.43 -0.85
C LYS A 41 14.92 -17.30 -1.58
N LYS A 42 15.06 -17.89 -2.76
CA LYS A 42 16.28 -17.76 -3.60
C LYS A 42 16.63 -16.30 -3.87
N LEU A 43 15.64 -15.46 -4.22
CA LEU A 43 15.86 -14.03 -4.44
C LEU A 43 16.42 -13.32 -3.18
N ARG A 44 15.83 -13.59 -2.01
CA ARG A 44 16.27 -12.97 -0.75
C ARG A 44 17.66 -13.45 -0.33
N GLU A 45 17.96 -14.73 -0.54
CA GLU A 45 19.27 -15.30 -0.25
C GLU A 45 20.35 -14.71 -1.15
N ALA A 46 20.08 -14.57 -2.46
CA ALA A 46 21.00 -13.92 -3.41
C ALA A 46 21.33 -12.47 -3.03
N LEU A 47 20.37 -11.74 -2.46
CA LEU A 47 20.55 -10.36 -1.99
C LEU A 47 21.16 -10.25 -0.60
N SER A 48 21.22 -11.34 0.18
CA SER A 48 21.51 -11.31 1.61
C SER A 48 22.89 -10.70 1.96
N SER A 49 23.93 -11.07 1.20
CA SER A 49 25.30 -10.56 1.38
C SER A 49 25.43 -9.06 1.10
N PHE A 50 24.61 -8.54 0.19
CA PHE A 50 24.59 -7.10 -0.10
C PHE A 50 23.83 -6.34 0.98
N VAL A 51 22.71 -6.90 1.44
CA VAL A 51 21.88 -6.30 2.49
C VAL A 51 22.63 -6.23 3.83
N SER A 52 23.44 -7.25 4.17
CA SER A 52 24.16 -7.29 5.45
C SER A 52 25.20 -6.17 5.60
N GLY A 53 25.85 -5.77 4.50
CA GLY A 53 26.80 -4.65 4.47
C GLY A 53 26.17 -3.30 4.13
N ALA A 54 24.90 -3.26 3.75
CA ALA A 54 24.23 -2.04 3.31
C ALA A 54 23.62 -1.25 4.47
N ARG A 55 23.52 0.08 4.26
CA ARG A 55 22.65 0.95 5.06
C ARG A 55 21.31 1.12 4.37
N LYS A 56 20.24 1.33 5.14
CA LYS A 56 18.96 1.75 4.56
C LYS A 56 19.13 3.09 3.85
N ALA A 57 18.70 3.17 2.60
CA ALA A 57 18.66 4.44 1.87
C ALA A 57 17.67 5.39 2.55
N GLU A 58 18.07 6.64 2.75
CA GLU A 58 17.15 7.70 3.18
C GLU A 58 16.07 7.88 2.10
N GLY A 59 14.82 7.59 2.44
CA GLY A 59 13.67 7.74 1.53
C GLY A 59 13.17 6.45 0.87
N ALA A 60 13.79 5.28 1.12
CA ALA A 60 13.20 4.02 0.64
C ALA A 60 11.82 3.84 1.31
N PRO A 61 10.71 3.76 0.56
CA PRO A 61 9.39 3.62 1.15
C PRO A 61 9.33 2.27 1.87
N ALA A 62 9.43 2.32 3.19
CA ALA A 62 9.21 1.16 4.03
C ALA A 62 7.81 0.62 3.75
N ARG A 63 7.74 -0.61 3.24
CA ARG A 63 6.56 -1.50 3.20
C ARG A 63 5.25 -0.83 2.82
N GLY A 64 4.75 -1.14 1.63
CA GLY A 64 3.43 -1.80 1.50
C GLY A 64 2.23 -1.18 2.20
N ARG A 65 2.21 0.12 2.47
CA ARG A 65 0.99 0.86 2.74
C ARG A 65 0.84 1.78 1.56
N LYS A 66 -0.14 1.47 0.70
CA LYS A 66 -0.82 2.48 -0.12
C LYS A 66 -1.14 3.65 0.81
N ARG A 67 -0.21 4.60 0.94
CA ARG A 67 -0.53 5.94 1.41
C ARG A 67 -1.17 6.54 0.17
N GLY A 68 -2.48 6.33 0.06
CA GLY A 68 -3.28 7.16 -0.82
C GLY A 68 -2.82 8.59 -0.59
N GLY A 69 -2.41 9.24 -1.67
CA GLY A 69 -2.00 10.63 -1.71
C GLY A 69 -3.18 11.56 -1.43
N GLY A 70 -3.89 11.34 -0.34
CA GLY A 70 -4.78 12.32 0.24
C GLY A 70 -3.91 13.33 0.95
N GLN A 71 -3.70 14.46 0.29
CA GLN A 71 -3.17 15.69 0.86
C GLN A 71 -3.81 15.87 2.25
N ARG A 72 -3.01 15.84 3.32
CA ARG A 72 -3.54 16.03 4.68
C ARG A 72 -4.25 17.39 4.68
N PRO A 73 -5.55 17.45 5.03
CA PRO A 73 -6.22 18.73 5.15
C PRO A 73 -5.44 19.62 6.13
N SER A 74 -5.38 20.93 5.86
CA SER A 74 -4.85 21.89 6.81
C SER A 74 -5.58 21.72 8.16
N ARG A 75 -4.99 22.20 9.25
CA ARG A 75 -5.63 22.12 10.58
C ARG A 75 -7.02 22.78 10.56
N GLU A 76 -7.16 23.85 9.79
CA GLU A 76 -8.41 24.59 9.54
C GLU A 76 -9.44 23.75 8.78
N LYS A 77 -9.08 23.18 7.62
CA LYS A 77 -9.96 22.29 6.85
C LYS A 77 -10.37 21.06 7.67
N SER A 78 -9.49 20.58 8.55
CA SER A 78 -9.83 19.49 9.48
C SER A 78 -10.86 19.87 10.54
N SER A 79 -10.84 21.11 11.07
CA SER A 79 -11.90 21.57 11.99
C SER A 79 -13.24 21.71 11.29
N GLU A 80 -13.26 22.24 10.07
CA GLU A 80 -14.47 22.40 9.26
C GLU A 80 -15.13 21.05 8.94
N ILE A 81 -14.34 20.09 8.45
CA ILE A 81 -14.83 18.74 8.13
C ILE A 81 -15.42 18.07 9.39
N ARG A 82 -14.83 18.27 10.58
CA ARG A 82 -15.39 17.73 11.84
C ARG A 82 -16.70 18.40 12.25
N ALA A 83 -16.79 19.72 12.12
CA ALA A 83 -18.01 20.45 12.44
C ALA A 83 -19.16 20.03 11.50
N TRP A 84 -18.86 19.93 10.21
CA TRP A 84 -19.79 19.43 9.20
C TRP A 84 -20.21 17.98 9.50
N ALA A 85 -19.26 17.08 9.76
CA ALA A 85 -19.55 15.68 10.07
C ALA A 85 -20.44 15.54 11.31
N LYS A 86 -20.15 16.28 12.39
CA LYS A 86 -20.97 16.28 13.62
C LYS A 86 -22.39 16.79 13.36
N ALA A 87 -22.56 17.83 12.54
CA ALA A 87 -23.88 18.34 12.16
C ALA A 87 -24.69 17.33 11.34
N HIS A 88 -24.03 16.47 10.56
CA HIS A 88 -24.65 15.42 9.75
C HIS A 88 -24.75 14.06 10.46
N GLY A 89 -24.45 14.02 11.77
CA GLY A 89 -24.53 12.79 12.57
C GLY A 89 -23.43 11.75 12.26
N ILE A 90 -22.37 12.14 11.56
CA ILE A 90 -21.25 11.28 11.21
C ILE A 90 -20.25 11.24 12.37
N SER A 91 -19.97 10.03 12.87
CA SER A 91 -19.00 9.82 13.96
C SER A 91 -17.57 10.13 13.49
N VAL A 92 -16.94 11.10 14.15
CA VAL A 92 -15.55 11.53 13.89
C VAL A 92 -14.76 11.63 15.19
N SER A 93 -13.48 11.24 15.16
CA SER A 93 -12.58 11.41 16.30
C SER A 93 -12.36 12.89 16.62
N GLU A 94 -12.42 13.27 17.89
CA GLU A 94 -12.17 14.64 18.36
C GLU A 94 -10.74 15.11 18.06
N ARG A 95 -9.79 14.18 17.98
CA ARG A 95 -8.38 14.46 17.72
C ARG A 95 -7.80 13.52 16.67
N GLY A 96 -6.76 13.99 15.99
CA GLY A 96 -6.02 13.22 15.01
C GLY A 96 -6.61 13.26 13.59
N ARG A 97 -6.28 12.24 12.81
CA ARG A 97 -6.62 12.13 11.39
C ARG A 97 -8.12 11.83 11.21
N ILE A 98 -8.75 12.56 10.30
CA ILE A 98 -10.13 12.30 9.87
C ILE A 98 -10.13 11.14 8.88
N ALA A 99 -11.10 10.22 9.00
CA ALA A 99 -11.26 9.12 8.04
C ALA A 99 -11.45 9.68 6.62
N SER A 100 -10.81 9.06 5.62
CA SER A 100 -10.87 9.53 4.23
C SER A 100 -12.30 9.59 3.70
N SER A 101 -13.13 8.62 4.08
CA SER A 101 -14.56 8.59 3.73
C SER A 101 -15.33 9.83 4.19
N VAL A 102 -14.93 10.48 5.28
CA VAL A 102 -15.58 11.71 5.78
C VAL A 102 -15.07 12.94 5.04
N VAL A 103 -13.79 12.94 4.66
CA VAL A 103 -13.21 14.00 3.81
C VAL A 103 -13.89 13.99 2.43
N GLU A 104 -14.04 12.81 1.83
CA GLU A 104 -14.72 12.64 0.54
C GLU A 104 -16.18 13.07 0.59
N GLN A 105 -16.91 12.72 1.67
CA GLN A 105 -18.30 13.17 1.85
C GLN A 105 -18.41 14.70 1.99
N TYR A 106 -17.46 15.35 2.67
CA TYR A 106 -17.41 16.81 2.77
C TYR A 106 -17.13 17.46 1.41
N GLU A 107 -16.17 16.94 0.65
CA GLU A 107 -15.81 17.43 -0.69
C GLU A 107 -16.88 17.13 -1.74
N ALA A 108 -17.75 16.13 -1.53
CA ALA A 108 -18.92 15.92 -2.37
C ALA A 108 -20.06 16.90 -2.06
N ALA A 109 -20.06 17.51 -0.86
CA ALA A 109 -21.09 18.42 -0.39
C ALA A 109 -20.73 19.91 -0.54
N HIS A 110 -19.50 20.24 -0.98
CA HIS A 110 -18.97 21.60 -1.20
C HIS A 110 -18.24 21.68 -2.54
#